data_AF-A0A251XEL7-F1
#
_entry.id   AF-A0A251XEL7-F1
#
_cell.length_a   1.000
_cell.length_b   1.000
_cell.length_c   1.000
_cell.angle_alpha   90.00
_cell.angle_beta   90.00
_cell.angle_gamma   90.00
#
_symmetry.space_group_name_H-M   'P 1'
#
loop_
_entity.id
_entity.type
_entity.pdbx_description
1 polymer ?
#
loop_
_entity_poly.entity_id
_entity_poly.type
_entity_poly.pdbx_seq_one_letter_code
_entity_poly.pdbx_strand_id
1 'polypeptide(L)'
;MHILVARTPSGVRLVDLDATGTVTGTRDVPSAEWPAVAAARERAATSPRWVWDDTAAWARTLIAAGVRVARCHDLRLCHAILRLSTQTAGSELARLPAGPWDRAAPSEREPSASATLFDDLDTSDGRSPDELVAELRLQLEAVAASAEPGRLRLLLAAESAGALVAAEMSADGLPWDTSVHDALLVDLLGGRPAHGGAPPALLRLAARVREILRAPDLNVDSPPDVLRALRRAGIDAASTRQWELQEIDHPVIAPLLEHKRLSRLLTANGWTWMETWIRDGRFHPEYVPGGVVTGRWAASGGGALQLPRQIRSAVRADRGWRLVVADAAQLEPRVLAALAEDRAMADAGRGTDLYQGLVDAGVVDTRAHAKVAMLGAMYGATSGESGRLMPRLVRAYPRATGYVERAARAGRAGPS
;
A
#
# COMPACT_ATOMS: atom_id res chain seq x y z
N MET A 1 9.26 -24.11 -16.51
CA MET A 1 7.94 -24.65 -16.89
C MET A 1 6.89 -23.75 -16.30
N HIS A 2 5.99 -23.26 -17.14
CA HIS A 2 4.81 -22.50 -16.73
C HIS A 2 3.61 -23.44 -16.72
N ILE A 3 2.71 -23.30 -15.75
CA ILE A 3 1.41 -23.97 -15.76
C ILE A 3 0.37 -22.88 -15.65
N LEU A 4 -0.36 -22.64 -16.74
CA LEU A 4 -1.45 -21.69 -16.76
C LEU A 4 -2.73 -22.34 -16.25
N VAL A 5 -3.49 -21.59 -15.47
CA VAL A 5 -4.74 -22.03 -14.87
C VAL A 5 -5.86 -21.14 -15.36
N ALA A 6 -6.88 -21.74 -15.97
CA ALA A 6 -8.09 -21.08 -16.42
C ALA A 6 -9.31 -21.70 -15.72
N ARG A 7 -10.35 -20.91 -15.45
CA ARG A 7 -11.62 -21.44 -14.93
C ARG A 7 -12.40 -22.12 -16.05
N THR A 8 -13.12 -23.20 -15.71
CA THR A 8 -14.10 -23.84 -16.58
C THR A 8 -15.41 -24.03 -15.81
N PRO A 9 -16.55 -24.29 -16.48
CA PRO A 9 -17.84 -24.45 -15.78
C PRO A 9 -17.85 -25.55 -14.71
N SER A 10 -17.00 -26.59 -14.86
CA SER A 10 -16.93 -27.75 -13.97
C SER A 10 -15.63 -27.84 -13.16
N GLY A 11 -14.72 -26.88 -13.30
CA GLY A 11 -13.37 -27.03 -12.77
C GLY A 11 -12.38 -25.97 -13.21
N VAL A 12 -11.16 -26.44 -13.45
CA VAL A 12 -10.06 -25.64 -13.97
C VAL A 12 -9.40 -26.38 -15.13
N ARG A 13 -8.94 -25.62 -16.12
CA ARG A 13 -8.06 -26.13 -17.17
C ARG A 13 -6.62 -25.75 -16.85
N LEU A 14 -5.76 -26.77 -16.80
CA LEU A 14 -4.32 -26.61 -16.69
C LEU A 14 -3.71 -26.67 -18.08
N VAL A 15 -2.90 -25.68 -18.42
CA VAL A 15 -2.17 -25.59 -19.70
C VAL A 15 -0.68 -25.58 -19.39
N ASP A 16 0.01 -26.66 -19.73
CA ASP A 16 1.45 -26.80 -19.56
C ASP A 16 2.15 -26.02 -20.69
N LEU A 17 3.00 -25.07 -20.32
CA LEU A 17 3.65 -24.14 -21.22
C LEU A 17 5.18 -24.17 -21.05
N ASP A 18 5.90 -24.07 -22.17
CA ASP A 18 7.35 -23.93 -22.16
C ASP A 18 7.79 -22.49 -21.77
N ALA A 19 9.07 -22.17 -21.99
CA ALA A 19 9.62 -20.85 -21.66
C ALA A 19 9.18 -19.74 -22.64
N THR A 20 8.67 -20.08 -23.83
CA THR A 20 8.20 -19.11 -24.84
C THR A 20 6.68 -18.92 -24.80
N GLY A 21 5.98 -19.70 -23.96
CA GLY A 21 4.52 -19.70 -23.90
C GLY A 21 3.89 -20.63 -24.96
N THR A 22 4.65 -21.56 -25.51
CA THR A 22 4.11 -22.60 -26.41
C THR A 22 3.41 -23.67 -25.58
N VAL A 23 2.20 -24.05 -26.00
CA VAL A 23 1.40 -25.08 -25.32
C VAL A 23 2.04 -26.44 -25.57
N THR A 24 2.35 -27.16 -24.50
CA THR A 24 2.95 -28.50 -24.51
C THR A 24 2.00 -29.58 -24.02
N GLY A 25 0.94 -29.20 -23.30
CA GLY A 25 -0.10 -30.11 -22.84
C GLY A 25 -1.28 -29.36 -22.23
N THR A 26 -2.43 -30.01 -22.21
CA THR A 26 -3.64 -29.50 -21.58
C THR A 26 -4.30 -30.60 -20.76
N ARG A 27 -4.89 -30.22 -19.62
CA ARG A 27 -5.63 -31.14 -18.76
C ARG A 27 -6.73 -30.41 -18.02
N ASP A 28 -7.95 -30.93 -18.08
CA ASP A 28 -9.05 -30.48 -17.23
C ASP A 28 -9.01 -31.19 -15.87
N VAL A 29 -9.28 -30.41 -14.82
CA VAL A 29 -9.28 -30.86 -13.42
C VAL A 29 -10.59 -30.40 -12.76
N PRO A 30 -11.40 -31.29 -12.18
CA PRO A 30 -12.61 -30.90 -11.45
C PRO A 30 -12.31 -29.94 -10.29
N SER A 31 -13.22 -29.02 -9.97
CA SER A 31 -13.03 -28.02 -8.90
C SER A 31 -12.64 -28.65 -7.56
N ALA A 32 -13.22 -29.81 -7.23
CA ALA A 32 -12.94 -30.53 -5.98
C ALA A 32 -11.51 -31.10 -5.90
N GLU A 33 -10.90 -31.40 -7.04
CA GLU A 33 -9.55 -31.98 -7.13
C GLU A 33 -8.46 -30.92 -7.28
N TRP A 34 -8.82 -29.70 -7.69
CA TRP A 34 -7.88 -28.63 -8.01
C TRP A 34 -6.84 -28.37 -6.91
N PRO A 35 -7.21 -28.16 -5.63
CA PRO A 35 -6.21 -27.92 -4.58
C PRO A 35 -5.23 -29.09 -4.40
N ALA A 36 -5.72 -30.33 -4.47
CA ALA A 36 -4.88 -31.52 -4.34
C ALA A 36 -3.88 -31.64 -5.50
N VAL A 37 -4.32 -31.33 -6.73
CA VAL A 37 -3.45 -31.30 -7.91
C VAL A 37 -2.39 -30.19 -7.79
N ALA A 38 -2.78 -28.98 -7.38
CA ALA A 38 -1.84 -27.89 -7.16
C ALA A 38 -0.77 -28.25 -6.10
N ALA A 39 -1.20 -28.81 -4.97
CA ALA A 39 -0.30 -29.24 -3.91
C ALA A 39 0.66 -30.36 -4.37
N ALA A 40 0.18 -31.31 -5.18
CA ALA A 40 1.02 -32.37 -5.73
C ALA A 40 2.08 -31.81 -6.70
N ARG A 41 1.72 -30.82 -7.54
CA ARG A 41 2.65 -30.16 -8.46
C ARG A 41 3.69 -29.32 -7.73
N GLU A 42 3.33 -28.65 -6.64
CA GLU A 42 4.28 -27.90 -5.80
C GLU A 42 5.32 -28.80 -5.12
N ARG A 43 4.93 -30.02 -4.72
CA ARG A 43 5.85 -31.01 -4.10
C ARG A 43 6.74 -31.76 -5.10
N ALA A 44 6.51 -31.60 -6.40
CA ALA A 44 7.32 -32.27 -7.42
C ALA A 44 8.76 -31.72 -7.43
N ALA A 45 9.71 -32.50 -7.94
CA ALA A 45 11.13 -32.13 -7.99
C ALA A 45 11.38 -30.78 -8.71
N THR A 46 10.53 -30.43 -9.67
CA THR A 46 10.51 -29.13 -10.32
C THR A 46 9.15 -28.48 -10.10
N SER A 47 9.04 -27.61 -9.08
CA SER A 47 7.81 -26.84 -8.88
C SER A 47 7.54 -25.93 -10.09
N PRO A 48 6.28 -25.77 -10.51
CA PRO A 48 5.96 -24.89 -11.63
C PRO A 48 6.06 -23.40 -11.24
N ARG A 49 6.03 -22.54 -12.26
CA ARG A 49 5.54 -21.17 -12.08
C ARG A 49 4.08 -21.16 -12.54
N TRP A 50 3.16 -20.92 -11.61
CA TRP A 50 1.75 -20.81 -11.93
C TRP A 50 1.47 -19.54 -12.71
N VAL A 51 0.63 -19.59 -13.73
CA VAL A 51 0.22 -18.41 -14.51
C VAL A 51 -1.29 -18.29 -14.42
N TRP A 52 -1.78 -17.11 -14.07
CA TRP A 52 -3.21 -16.86 -13.96
C TRP A 52 -3.50 -15.37 -14.09
N ASP A 53 -4.77 -15.04 -14.27
CA ASP A 53 -5.24 -13.68 -14.49
C ASP A 53 -5.15 -12.77 -13.26
N ASP A 54 -5.42 -13.31 -12.07
CA ASP A 54 -5.36 -12.57 -10.81
C ASP A 54 -4.97 -13.46 -9.62
N THR A 55 -3.82 -13.18 -9.01
CA THR A 55 -3.29 -13.98 -7.90
C THR A 55 -4.18 -13.91 -6.68
N ALA A 56 -4.84 -12.79 -6.40
CA ALA A 56 -5.67 -12.65 -5.20
C ALA A 56 -6.84 -13.66 -5.20
N ALA A 57 -7.52 -13.83 -6.35
CA ALA A 57 -8.61 -14.80 -6.50
C ALA A 57 -8.12 -16.26 -6.42
N TRP A 58 -7.03 -16.59 -7.11
CA TRP A 58 -6.52 -17.97 -7.19
C TRP A 58 -5.84 -18.43 -5.90
N ALA A 59 -4.95 -17.60 -5.34
CA ALA A 59 -4.23 -17.91 -4.11
C ALA A 59 -5.20 -18.09 -2.94
N ARG A 60 -6.26 -17.28 -2.84
CA ARG A 60 -7.29 -17.43 -1.79
C ARG A 60 -7.93 -18.81 -1.79
N THR A 61 -8.33 -19.31 -2.96
CA THR A 61 -8.97 -20.63 -3.09
C THR A 61 -8.03 -21.75 -2.65
N LEU A 62 -6.74 -21.64 -3.01
CA LEU A 62 -5.72 -22.60 -2.62
C LEU A 62 -5.38 -22.53 -1.13
N ILE A 63 -5.20 -21.32 -0.58
CA ILE A 63 -4.89 -21.10 0.84
C ILE A 63 -6.02 -21.61 1.74
N ALA A 64 -7.28 -21.38 1.36
CA ALA A 64 -8.45 -21.92 2.08
C ALA A 64 -8.44 -23.47 2.13
N ALA A 65 -7.84 -24.12 1.14
CA ALA A 65 -7.63 -25.56 1.10
C ALA A 65 -6.28 -26.02 1.70
N GLY A 66 -5.52 -25.12 2.35
CA GLY A 66 -4.24 -25.41 2.98
C GLY A 66 -3.06 -25.50 2.01
N VAL A 67 -3.18 -24.96 0.79
CA VAL A 67 -2.16 -25.02 -0.25
C VAL A 67 -1.57 -23.62 -0.47
N ARG A 68 -0.26 -23.48 -0.28
CA ARG A 68 0.50 -22.29 -0.65
C ARG A 68 1.42 -22.61 -1.82
N VAL A 69 1.44 -21.73 -2.81
CA VAL A 69 2.27 -21.88 -4.01
C VAL A 69 3.53 -21.04 -3.89
N ALA A 70 4.64 -21.52 -4.43
CA ALA A 70 5.92 -20.83 -4.26
C ALA A 70 6.13 -19.70 -5.27
N ARG A 71 5.60 -19.85 -6.48
CA ARG A 71 5.87 -18.94 -7.61
C ARG A 71 4.65 -18.80 -8.51
N CYS A 72 4.28 -17.56 -8.81
CA CYS A 72 3.30 -17.26 -9.84
C CYS A 72 3.83 -16.24 -10.86
N HIS A 73 3.05 -16.04 -11.91
CA HIS A 73 3.09 -14.95 -12.87
C HIS A 73 1.67 -14.38 -12.92
N ASP A 74 1.49 -13.23 -12.30
CA ASP A 74 0.21 -12.53 -12.29
C ASP A 74 0.04 -11.74 -13.57
N LEU A 75 -0.84 -12.19 -14.48
CA LEU A 75 -0.97 -11.57 -15.78
C LEU A 75 -1.43 -10.11 -15.67
N ARG A 76 -2.36 -9.78 -14.77
CA ARG A 76 -2.86 -8.41 -14.63
C ARG A 76 -1.82 -7.46 -14.09
N LEU A 77 -1.12 -7.82 -13.01
CA LEU A 77 -0.08 -6.97 -12.42
C LEU A 77 1.11 -6.81 -13.38
N CYS A 78 1.49 -7.90 -14.06
CA CYS A 78 2.57 -7.84 -15.04
C CYS A 78 2.19 -7.00 -16.27
N HIS A 79 0.93 -7.08 -16.73
CA HIS A 79 0.41 -6.25 -17.81
C HIS A 79 0.55 -4.77 -17.47
N ALA A 80 0.09 -4.35 -16.28
CA ALA A 80 0.17 -2.96 -15.84
C ALA A 80 1.61 -2.41 -15.86
N ILE A 81 2.58 -3.20 -15.38
CA ILE A 81 4.00 -2.82 -15.41
C ILE A 81 4.50 -2.67 -16.85
N LEU A 82 4.27 -3.68 -17.70
CA LEU A 82 4.78 -3.68 -19.07
C LEU A 82 4.11 -2.61 -19.94
N ARG A 83 2.84 -2.32 -19.70
CA ARG A 83 2.08 -1.28 -20.37
C ARG A 83 2.63 0.12 -20.09
N LEU A 84 2.97 0.39 -18.82
CA LEU A 84 3.42 1.71 -18.36
C LEU A 84 4.94 1.91 -18.45
N SER A 85 5.69 0.85 -18.73
CA SER A 85 7.15 0.87 -18.77
C SER A 85 7.67 1.45 -20.08
N THR A 86 8.58 2.43 -19.98
CA THR A 86 9.30 2.99 -21.15
C THR A 86 10.16 1.95 -21.86
N GLN A 87 10.61 0.90 -21.15
CA GLN A 87 11.41 -0.19 -21.72
C GLN A 87 10.61 -1.09 -22.67
N THR A 88 9.28 -0.98 -22.65
CA THR A 88 8.35 -1.81 -23.41
C THR A 88 7.34 -0.96 -24.19
N ALA A 89 7.53 0.37 -24.26
CA ALA A 89 6.67 1.28 -25.02
C ALA A 89 6.59 0.92 -26.52
N GLY A 90 7.65 0.30 -27.06
CA GLY A 90 7.71 -0.22 -28.43
C GLY A 90 7.15 -1.63 -28.62
N SER A 91 6.58 -2.26 -27.57
CA SER A 91 5.96 -3.59 -27.69
C SER A 91 4.55 -3.51 -28.28
N GLU A 92 4.04 -4.62 -28.80
CA GLU A 92 2.62 -4.72 -29.18
C GLU A 92 1.70 -4.51 -27.98
N LEU A 93 2.02 -5.13 -26.84
CA LEU A 93 1.27 -5.00 -25.59
C LEU A 93 1.02 -3.52 -25.19
N ALA A 94 2.06 -2.68 -25.25
CA ALA A 94 1.94 -1.27 -24.90
C ALA A 94 1.13 -0.44 -25.92
N ARG A 95 1.02 -0.90 -27.17
CA ARG A 95 0.32 -0.19 -28.27
C ARG A 95 -1.14 -0.59 -28.44
N LEU A 96 -1.56 -1.74 -27.89
CA LEU A 96 -2.95 -2.16 -27.97
C LEU A 96 -3.88 -1.10 -27.36
N PRO A 97 -5.15 -0.99 -27.78
CA PRO A 97 -6.14 -0.17 -27.07
C PRO A 97 -6.28 -0.58 -25.61
N ALA A 98 -6.77 0.32 -24.76
CA ALA A 98 -7.08 -0.03 -23.37
C ALA A 98 -8.11 -1.16 -23.35
N GLY A 99 -7.83 -2.22 -22.59
CA GLY A 99 -8.60 -3.44 -22.58
C GLY A 99 -8.92 -3.94 -21.16
N PRO A 100 -9.41 -5.19 -21.03
CA PRO A 100 -9.80 -5.76 -19.75
C PRO A 100 -8.67 -5.88 -18.72
N TRP A 101 -7.42 -5.89 -19.17
CA TRP A 101 -6.22 -5.97 -18.32
C TRP A 101 -5.82 -4.62 -17.70
N ASP A 102 -6.22 -3.50 -18.32
CA ASP A 102 -5.95 -2.14 -17.82
C ASP A 102 -6.91 -1.71 -16.70
N ARG A 103 -7.99 -2.46 -16.48
CA ARG A 103 -8.93 -2.21 -15.38
C ARG A 103 -8.39 -2.79 -14.08
N ALA A 104 -8.60 -2.07 -12.98
CA ALA A 104 -8.34 -2.59 -11.64
C ALA A 104 -9.12 -3.90 -11.42
N ALA A 105 -8.53 -4.83 -10.66
CA ALA A 105 -9.25 -6.02 -10.24
C ALA A 105 -10.48 -5.58 -9.39
N PRO A 106 -11.65 -6.22 -9.55
CA PRO A 106 -12.80 -5.95 -8.69
C PRO A 106 -12.42 -6.13 -7.22
N SER A 107 -12.79 -5.17 -6.37
CA SER A 107 -12.69 -5.31 -4.91
C SER A 107 -13.91 -6.09 -4.41
N GLU A 108 -13.72 -7.21 -3.73
CA GLU A 108 -14.82 -8.03 -3.22
C GLU A 108 -15.53 -7.42 -1.98
N ARG A 109 -14.91 -6.46 -1.28
CA ARG A 109 -15.47 -5.86 -0.05
C ARG A 109 -16.13 -4.49 -0.25
N GLU A 110 -16.15 -3.97 -1.47
CA GLU A 110 -17.06 -2.87 -1.82
C GLU A 110 -18.35 -3.49 -2.38
N PRO A 111 -19.40 -3.68 -1.57
CA PRO A 111 -20.72 -3.87 -2.17
C PRO A 111 -20.99 -2.60 -2.95
N SER A 112 -21.03 -2.67 -4.28
CA SER A 112 -21.49 -1.53 -5.05
C SER A 112 -22.91 -1.25 -4.54
N ALA A 113 -23.16 -0.02 -4.09
CA ALA A 113 -24.49 0.40 -3.64
C ALA A 113 -25.54 0.36 -4.78
N SER A 114 -25.14 -0.12 -5.96
CA SER A 114 -25.91 -0.29 -7.17
C SER A 114 -25.86 -1.71 -7.75
N ALA A 115 -25.35 -2.72 -7.03
CA ALA A 115 -25.41 -4.11 -7.47
C ALA A 115 -26.87 -4.57 -7.46
N THR A 116 -27.55 -4.34 -8.57
CA THR A 116 -28.86 -4.92 -8.82
C THR A 116 -28.67 -6.43 -9.01
N LEU A 117 -29.64 -7.22 -8.55
CA LEU A 117 -29.67 -8.68 -8.62
C LEU A 117 -29.48 -9.28 -10.05
N PHE A 118 -29.37 -8.42 -11.07
CA PHE A 118 -29.19 -8.74 -12.48
C PHE A 118 -27.78 -8.42 -13.02
N ASP A 119 -26.94 -7.65 -12.30
CA ASP A 119 -25.50 -7.46 -12.64
C ASP A 119 -24.65 -8.69 -12.25
N ASP A 120 -25.14 -9.50 -11.30
CA ASP A 120 -24.47 -10.73 -10.85
C ASP A 120 -24.52 -11.87 -11.90
N LEU A 121 -25.30 -11.72 -12.97
CA LEU A 121 -25.43 -12.73 -14.02
C LEU A 121 -24.44 -12.55 -15.18
N ASP A 122 -23.75 -11.40 -15.28
CA ASP A 122 -22.90 -11.05 -16.44
C ASP A 122 -21.38 -11.09 -16.15
N THR A 123 -20.94 -11.51 -14.95
CA THR A 123 -19.50 -11.43 -14.55
C THR A 123 -18.82 -12.76 -14.20
N SER A 124 -19.45 -13.92 -14.43
CA SER A 124 -18.87 -15.21 -14.00
C SER A 124 -18.24 -16.09 -15.07
N ASP A 125 -18.18 -15.68 -16.34
CA ASP A 125 -17.37 -16.39 -17.34
C ASP A 125 -15.91 -15.93 -17.22
N GLY A 126 -15.11 -16.71 -16.50
CA GLY A 126 -13.66 -16.53 -16.43
C GLY A 126 -13.04 -16.47 -17.82
N ARG A 127 -11.94 -15.73 -17.96
CA ARG A 127 -11.20 -15.62 -19.22
C ARG A 127 -10.87 -17.00 -19.78
N SER A 128 -11.03 -17.16 -21.09
CA SER A 128 -10.74 -18.41 -21.77
C SER A 128 -9.25 -18.74 -21.68
N PRO A 129 -8.86 -20.03 -21.68
CA PRO A 129 -7.46 -20.44 -21.69
C PRO A 129 -6.64 -19.78 -22.81
N ASP A 130 -7.25 -19.63 -24.00
CA ASP A 130 -6.58 -19.06 -25.17
C ASP A 130 -6.28 -17.57 -24.99
N GLU A 131 -7.20 -16.80 -24.38
CA GLU A 131 -6.96 -15.38 -24.04
C GLU A 131 -5.83 -15.23 -23.02
N LEU A 132 -5.77 -16.09 -22.00
CA LEU A 132 -4.72 -16.06 -20.99
C LEU A 132 -3.36 -16.44 -21.58
N VAL A 133 -3.32 -17.42 -22.47
CA VAL A 133 -2.09 -17.80 -23.19
C VAL A 133 -1.63 -16.68 -24.13
N ALA A 134 -2.56 -16.04 -24.84
CA ALA A 134 -2.25 -14.91 -25.71
C ALA A 134 -1.65 -13.73 -24.92
N GLU A 135 -2.25 -13.38 -23.78
CA GLU A 135 -1.72 -12.34 -22.89
C GLU A 135 -0.31 -12.69 -22.39
N LEU A 136 -0.10 -13.93 -21.92
CA LEU A 136 1.24 -14.36 -21.47
C LEU A 136 2.28 -14.21 -22.58
N ARG A 137 1.96 -14.60 -23.82
CA ARG A 137 2.88 -14.47 -24.96
C ARG A 137 3.25 -13.02 -25.24
N LEU A 138 2.27 -12.12 -25.28
CA LEU A 138 2.50 -10.69 -25.45
C LEU A 138 3.46 -10.14 -24.38
N GLN A 139 3.29 -10.58 -23.12
CA GLN A 139 4.18 -10.18 -22.03
C GLN A 139 5.59 -10.74 -22.18
N LEU A 140 5.73 -12.03 -22.52
CA LEU A 140 7.03 -12.68 -22.74
C LEU A 140 7.79 -12.03 -23.90
N GLU A 141 7.10 -11.72 -25.00
CA GLU A 141 7.65 -11.05 -26.18
C GLU A 141 8.06 -9.61 -25.86
N ALA A 142 7.22 -8.84 -25.17
CA ALA A 142 7.55 -7.48 -24.73
C ALA A 142 8.82 -7.46 -23.86
N VAL A 143 8.93 -8.40 -22.92
CA VAL A 143 10.11 -8.55 -22.09
C VAL A 143 11.33 -8.92 -22.93
N ALA A 144 11.21 -9.91 -23.82
CA ALA A 144 12.33 -10.38 -24.65
C ALA A 144 12.87 -9.30 -25.60
N ALA A 145 11.99 -8.43 -26.12
CA ALA A 145 12.35 -7.33 -27.02
C ALA A 145 12.90 -6.09 -26.29
N SER A 146 12.77 -6.01 -24.97
CA SER A 146 13.26 -4.86 -24.19
C SER A 146 14.80 -4.79 -24.13
N ALA A 147 15.35 -3.60 -23.88
CA ALA A 147 16.79 -3.42 -23.74
C ALA A 147 17.38 -4.12 -22.50
N GLU A 148 16.57 -4.32 -21.45
CA GLU A 148 16.99 -4.85 -20.15
C GLU A 148 16.08 -5.99 -19.68
N PRO A 149 16.03 -7.12 -20.43
CA PRO A 149 15.03 -8.16 -20.21
C PRO A 149 15.18 -8.83 -18.83
N GLY A 150 16.41 -8.94 -18.32
CA GLY A 150 16.67 -9.50 -16.99
C GLY A 150 16.07 -8.66 -15.86
N ARG A 151 16.15 -7.32 -15.96
CA ARG A 151 15.63 -6.39 -14.94
C ARG A 151 14.11 -6.40 -14.94
N LEU A 152 13.47 -6.44 -16.12
CA LEU A 152 12.02 -6.57 -16.22
C LEU A 152 11.54 -7.90 -15.66
N ARG A 153 12.17 -9.04 -16.01
CA ARG A 153 11.78 -10.34 -15.42
C ARG A 153 11.86 -10.34 -13.91
N LEU A 154 12.88 -9.72 -13.32
CA LEU A 154 13.00 -9.60 -11.87
C LEU A 154 11.87 -8.75 -11.28
N LEU A 155 11.54 -7.62 -11.89
CA LEU A 155 10.45 -6.76 -11.46
C LEU A 155 9.09 -7.48 -11.51
N LEU A 156 8.78 -8.16 -12.62
CA LEU A 156 7.55 -8.93 -12.78
C LEU A 156 7.44 -10.08 -11.76
N ALA A 157 8.55 -10.78 -11.54
CA ALA A 157 8.61 -11.84 -10.54
C ALA A 157 8.44 -11.29 -9.11
N ALA A 158 9.00 -10.11 -8.81
CA ALA A 158 8.86 -9.45 -7.52
C ALA A 158 7.41 -8.99 -7.29
N GLU A 159 6.75 -8.41 -8.29
CA GLU A 159 5.35 -7.99 -8.19
C GLU A 159 4.42 -9.21 -8.00
N SER A 160 4.62 -10.26 -8.79
CA SER A 160 3.85 -11.51 -8.68
C SER A 160 4.05 -12.19 -7.32
N ALA A 161 5.29 -12.25 -6.83
CA ALA A 161 5.58 -12.75 -5.49
C ALA A 161 4.94 -11.88 -4.40
N GLY A 162 4.93 -10.57 -4.61
CA GLY A 162 4.23 -9.62 -3.75
C GLY A 162 2.74 -9.92 -3.64
N ALA A 163 2.09 -10.31 -4.73
CA ALA A 163 0.69 -10.71 -4.73
C ALA A 163 0.41 -12.01 -3.97
N LEU A 164 1.31 -12.99 -4.04
CA LEU A 164 1.24 -14.19 -3.18
C LEU A 164 1.37 -13.82 -1.71
N VAL A 165 2.37 -13.00 -1.35
CA VAL A 165 2.57 -12.54 0.03
C VAL A 165 1.36 -11.75 0.53
N ALA A 166 0.79 -10.87 -0.30
CA ALA A 166 -0.42 -10.12 0.02
C ALA A 166 -1.62 -11.04 0.31
N ALA A 167 -1.83 -12.07 -0.52
CA ALA A 167 -2.90 -13.05 -0.32
C ALA A 167 -2.70 -13.85 0.97
N GLU A 168 -1.47 -14.31 1.24
CA GLU A 168 -1.13 -15.03 2.46
C GLU A 168 -1.29 -14.16 3.71
N MET A 169 -0.78 -12.93 3.69
CA MET A 169 -0.95 -11.98 4.80
C MET A 169 -2.42 -11.65 5.07
N SER A 170 -3.25 -11.56 4.02
CA SER A 170 -4.68 -11.30 4.16
C SER A 170 -5.43 -12.51 4.74
N ALA A 171 -5.04 -13.73 4.33
CA ALA A 171 -5.61 -14.97 4.82
C ALA A 171 -5.20 -15.26 6.27
N ASP A 172 -3.92 -15.10 6.60
CA ASP A 172 -3.41 -15.32 7.95
C ASP A 172 -3.90 -14.22 8.90
N GLY A 173 -3.88 -12.96 8.47
CA GLY A 173 -4.18 -11.82 9.32
C GLY A 173 -3.11 -11.53 10.37
N LEU A 174 -3.25 -10.37 11.02
CA LEU A 174 -2.37 -9.90 12.09
C LEU A 174 -2.98 -10.26 13.45
N PRO A 175 -2.28 -10.99 14.35
CA PRO A 175 -2.76 -11.27 15.70
C PRO A 175 -3.19 -10.01 16.46
N TRP A 176 -4.39 -10.04 17.01
CA TRP A 176 -5.06 -8.89 17.61
C TRP A 176 -5.87 -9.24 18.86
N ASP A 177 -5.61 -8.52 19.95
CA ASP A 177 -6.34 -8.64 21.20
C ASP A 177 -7.46 -7.59 21.28
N THR A 178 -8.70 -8.03 21.09
CA THR A 178 -9.88 -7.16 21.13
C THR A 178 -10.17 -6.65 22.55
N SER A 179 -9.79 -7.39 23.59
CA SER A 179 -9.99 -6.95 24.98
C SER A 179 -9.07 -5.79 25.34
N VAL A 180 -7.81 -5.86 24.91
CA VAL A 180 -6.84 -4.76 25.05
C VAL A 180 -7.29 -3.56 24.23
N HIS A 181 -7.78 -3.79 23.00
CA HIS A 181 -8.27 -2.71 22.16
C HIS A 181 -9.49 -2.02 22.77
N ASP A 182 -10.47 -2.78 23.26
CA ASP A 182 -11.65 -2.25 23.93
C ASP A 182 -11.28 -1.43 25.17
N ALA A 183 -10.40 -1.96 26.03
CA ALA A 183 -9.93 -1.25 27.21
C ALA A 183 -9.27 0.09 26.88
N LEU A 184 -8.47 0.16 25.79
CA LEU A 184 -7.88 1.41 25.31
C LEU A 184 -8.93 2.40 24.82
N LEU A 185 -9.95 1.93 24.10
CA LEU A 185 -11.05 2.78 23.65
C LEU A 185 -11.86 3.29 24.84
N VAL A 186 -12.14 2.46 25.84
CA VAL A 186 -12.84 2.84 27.06
C VAL A 186 -12.05 3.89 27.84
N ASP A 187 -10.74 3.72 27.99
CA ASP A 187 -9.87 4.68 28.67
C ASP A 187 -9.83 6.04 27.95
N LEU A 188 -9.67 6.04 26.63
CA LEU A 188 -9.51 7.27 25.84
C LEU A 188 -10.83 7.99 25.53
N LEU A 189 -11.89 7.24 25.23
CA LEU A 189 -13.17 7.76 24.73
C LEU A 189 -14.27 7.75 25.80
N GLY A 190 -14.07 7.00 26.89
CA GLY A 190 -15.12 6.62 27.83
C GLY A 190 -15.84 5.34 27.38
N GLY A 191 -16.77 4.87 28.23
CA GLY A 191 -17.55 3.66 27.95
C GLY A 191 -18.28 3.71 26.60
N ARG A 192 -18.44 2.54 25.99
CA ARG A 192 -19.09 2.39 24.68
C ARG A 192 -20.54 2.90 24.73
N PRO A 193 -20.95 3.80 23.80
CA PRO A 193 -22.33 4.27 23.72
C PRO A 193 -23.30 3.15 23.38
N ALA A 194 -24.42 3.06 24.11
CA ALA A 194 -25.41 2.00 23.92
C ALA A 194 -26.18 2.09 22.57
N HIS A 195 -26.32 3.30 22.00
CA HIS A 195 -27.16 3.56 20.82
C HIS A 195 -26.43 4.30 19.69
N GLY A 196 -25.13 4.05 19.51
CA GLY A 196 -24.38 4.64 18.38
C GLY A 196 -24.12 6.16 18.46
N GLY A 197 -24.26 6.76 19.64
CA GLY A 197 -23.95 8.18 19.89
C GLY A 197 -22.45 8.47 20.08
N ALA A 198 -22.11 9.72 20.34
CA ALA A 198 -20.74 10.12 20.65
C ALA A 198 -20.32 9.62 22.06
N PRO A 199 -19.10 9.07 22.22
CA PRO A 199 -18.56 8.69 23.53
C PRO A 199 -18.46 9.85 24.53
N PRO A 200 -18.51 9.56 25.85
CA PRO A 200 -18.49 10.58 26.90
C PRO A 200 -17.34 11.59 26.81
N ALA A 201 -16.13 11.16 26.41
CA ALA A 201 -14.99 12.06 26.27
C ALA A 201 -15.20 13.10 25.15
N LEU A 202 -15.76 12.70 24.01
CA LEU A 202 -16.06 13.61 22.90
C LEU A 202 -17.15 14.61 23.30
N LEU A 203 -18.22 14.15 23.96
CA LEU A 203 -19.29 15.03 24.44
C LEU A 203 -18.75 16.10 25.40
N ARG A 204 -17.90 15.70 26.35
CA ARG A 204 -17.26 16.61 27.31
C ARG A 204 -16.34 17.63 26.62
N LEU A 205 -15.52 17.19 25.67
CA LEU A 205 -14.63 18.08 24.93
C LEU A 205 -15.41 19.05 24.04
N ALA A 206 -16.45 18.56 23.35
CA ALA A 206 -17.32 19.41 22.53
C ALA A 206 -18.02 20.47 23.38
N ALA A 207 -18.56 20.10 24.55
CA ALA A 207 -19.15 21.04 25.50
C ALA A 207 -18.13 22.09 25.96
N ARG A 208 -16.90 21.69 26.27
CA ARG A 208 -15.83 22.61 26.68
C ARG A 208 -15.45 23.58 25.56
N VAL A 209 -15.36 23.13 24.32
CA VAL A 209 -15.09 23.99 23.16
C VAL A 209 -16.22 25.00 22.97
N ARG A 210 -17.49 24.56 23.05
CA ARG A 210 -18.68 25.43 22.97
C ARG A 210 -18.69 26.50 24.05
N GLU A 211 -18.35 26.13 25.28
CA GLU A 211 -18.26 27.03 26.42
C GLU A 211 -17.19 28.11 26.21
N ILE A 212 -15.96 27.72 25.86
CA ILE A 212 -14.84 28.64 25.65
C ILE A 212 -15.14 29.62 24.51
N LEU A 213 -15.72 29.14 23.41
CA LEU A 213 -16.08 29.97 22.25
C LEU A 213 -17.40 30.72 22.41
N ARG A 214 -18.14 30.52 23.51
CA ARG A 214 -19.49 31.05 23.73
C ARG A 214 -20.43 30.75 22.54
N ALA A 215 -20.34 29.52 22.03
CA ALA A 215 -21.04 29.06 20.83
C ALA A 215 -21.82 27.76 21.13
N PRO A 216 -23.01 27.83 21.75
CA PRO A 216 -23.74 26.66 22.23
C PRO A 216 -24.14 25.68 21.10
N ASP A 217 -24.48 26.20 19.92
CA ASP A 217 -24.94 25.40 18.78
C ASP A 217 -23.81 24.94 17.85
N LEU A 218 -22.53 25.13 18.23
CA LEU A 218 -21.39 24.75 17.40
C LEU A 218 -21.33 23.23 17.22
N ASN A 219 -21.32 22.79 15.96
CA ASN A 219 -20.91 21.44 15.60
C ASN A 219 -19.36 21.38 15.54
N VAL A 220 -18.74 20.73 16.53
CA VAL A 220 -17.28 20.66 16.67
C VAL A 220 -16.64 19.69 15.66
N ASP A 221 -17.42 18.76 15.09
CA ASP A 221 -16.96 17.85 14.04
C ASP A 221 -16.96 18.49 12.64
N SER A 222 -17.56 19.67 12.48
CA SER A 222 -17.64 20.40 11.21
C SER A 222 -16.50 21.44 11.08
N PRO A 223 -15.48 21.22 10.23
CA PRO A 223 -14.40 22.19 10.05
C PRO A 223 -14.89 23.60 9.66
N PRO A 224 -15.87 23.77 8.76
CA PRO A 224 -16.43 25.09 8.45
C PRO A 224 -17.07 25.79 9.66
N ASP A 225 -17.74 25.04 10.54
CA ASP A 225 -18.40 25.60 11.73
C ASP A 225 -17.37 26.03 12.77
N VAL A 226 -16.34 25.20 12.98
CA VAL A 226 -15.20 25.51 13.85
C VAL A 226 -14.50 26.79 13.36
N LEU A 227 -14.17 26.92 12.07
CA LEU A 227 -13.54 28.13 11.54
C LEU A 227 -14.42 29.38 11.72
N ARG A 228 -15.73 29.26 11.54
CA ARG A 228 -16.67 30.37 11.81
C ARG A 228 -16.68 30.76 13.29
N ALA A 229 -16.67 29.79 14.20
CA ALA A 229 -16.67 30.05 15.63
C ALA A 229 -15.33 30.63 16.12
N LEU A 230 -14.20 30.13 15.62
CA LEU A 230 -12.87 30.67 15.90
C LEU A 230 -12.77 32.16 15.48
N ARG A 231 -13.20 32.48 14.25
CA ARG A 231 -13.20 33.87 13.77
C ARG A 231 -14.09 34.80 14.61
N ARG A 232 -15.27 34.34 15.04
CA ARG A 232 -16.16 35.11 15.94
C ARG A 232 -15.53 35.36 17.31
N ALA A 233 -14.68 34.45 17.77
CA ALA A 233 -13.90 34.61 19.00
C ALA A 233 -12.61 35.44 18.82
N GLY A 234 -12.39 36.03 17.64
CA GLY A 234 -11.20 36.83 17.35
C GLY A 234 -9.95 36.01 17.03
N ILE A 235 -10.10 34.71 16.75
CA ILE A 235 -9.00 33.80 16.42
C ILE A 235 -8.93 33.68 14.90
N ASP A 236 -7.84 34.17 14.31
CA ASP A 236 -7.61 34.09 12.88
C ASP A 236 -6.89 32.79 12.52
N ALA A 237 -7.68 31.77 12.17
CA ALA A 237 -7.20 30.50 11.64
C ALA A 237 -7.69 30.34 10.19
N ALA A 238 -6.78 30.08 9.27
CA ALA A 238 -7.05 29.78 7.87
C ALA A 238 -7.50 28.32 7.67
N SER A 239 -7.07 27.40 8.54
CA SER A 239 -7.50 26.01 8.53
C SER A 239 -7.61 25.41 9.93
N THR A 240 -8.23 24.23 10.01
CA THR A 240 -8.27 23.46 11.25
C THR A 240 -7.16 22.41 11.32
N ARG A 241 -6.10 22.53 10.50
CA ARG A 241 -4.98 21.59 10.52
C ARG A 241 -4.21 21.71 11.84
N GLN A 242 -3.70 20.58 12.33
CA GLN A 242 -3.07 20.53 13.64
C GLN A 242 -1.89 21.50 13.76
N TRP A 243 -0.98 21.53 12.78
CA TRP A 243 0.23 22.36 12.83
C TRP A 243 -0.10 23.85 12.97
N GLU A 244 -1.11 24.32 12.22
CA GLU A 244 -1.54 25.72 12.26
C GLU A 244 -2.22 26.05 13.58
N LEU A 245 -3.17 25.21 14.01
CA LEU A 245 -3.86 25.43 15.28
C LEU A 245 -2.90 25.43 16.47
N GLN A 246 -1.83 24.63 16.43
CA GLN A 246 -0.81 24.56 17.49
C GLN A 246 0.03 25.84 17.63
N GLU A 247 0.09 26.69 16.61
CA GLU A 247 0.80 27.98 16.66
C GLU A 247 -0.02 29.08 17.34
N ILE A 248 -1.30 28.83 17.60
CA ILE A 248 -2.24 29.80 18.19
C ILE A 248 -2.27 29.64 19.71
N ASP A 249 -1.97 30.71 20.43
CA ASP A 249 -2.12 30.77 21.89
C ASP A 249 -3.55 31.14 22.29
N HIS A 250 -4.41 30.13 22.44
CA HIS A 250 -5.77 30.34 22.94
C HIS A 250 -6.28 29.09 23.70
N PRO A 251 -7.01 29.25 24.83
CA PRO A 251 -7.45 28.12 25.66
C PRO A 251 -8.36 27.10 24.97
N VAL A 252 -8.98 27.46 23.83
CA VAL A 252 -9.81 26.55 23.02
C VAL A 252 -8.99 25.52 22.24
N ILE A 253 -7.72 25.83 21.93
CA ILE A 253 -6.92 25.07 20.97
C ILE A 253 -6.65 23.66 21.48
N ALA A 254 -6.21 23.51 22.73
CA ALA A 254 -5.91 22.21 23.30
C ALA A 254 -7.16 21.28 23.35
N PRO A 255 -8.33 21.71 23.89
CA PRO A 255 -9.56 20.92 23.82
C PRO A 255 -10.00 20.59 22.39
N LEU A 256 -9.87 21.52 21.44
CA LEU A 256 -10.25 21.29 20.04
C LEU A 256 -9.35 20.25 19.38
N LEU A 257 -8.03 20.35 19.56
CA LEU A 257 -7.08 19.38 19.02
C LEU A 257 -7.31 17.98 19.62
N GLU A 258 -7.59 17.91 20.92
CA GLU A 258 -7.89 16.65 21.58
C GLU A 258 -9.21 16.03 21.09
N HIS A 259 -10.26 16.84 20.92
CA HIS A 259 -11.51 16.41 20.31
C HIS A 259 -11.28 15.82 18.92
N LYS A 260 -10.54 16.52 18.06
CA LYS A 260 -10.21 16.05 16.72
C LYS A 260 -9.39 14.75 16.73
N ARG A 261 -8.45 14.62 17.66
CA ARG A 261 -7.64 13.40 17.82
C ARG A 261 -8.50 12.20 18.20
N LEU A 262 -9.39 12.36 19.17
CA LEU A 262 -10.28 11.30 19.65
C LEU A 262 -11.39 10.97 18.64
N SER A 263 -11.95 11.97 17.97
CA SER A 263 -12.96 11.78 16.91
C SER A 263 -12.36 10.97 15.76
N ARG A 264 -11.14 11.31 15.32
CA ARG A 264 -10.40 10.52 14.33
C ARG A 264 -10.12 9.09 14.81
N LEU A 265 -9.75 8.88 16.07
CA LEU A 265 -9.53 7.53 16.62
C LEU A 265 -10.82 6.70 16.57
N LEU A 266 -11.95 7.26 17.01
CA LEU A 266 -13.25 6.59 17.00
C LEU A 266 -13.66 6.20 15.57
N THR A 267 -13.53 7.12 14.60
CA THR A 267 -13.88 6.83 13.21
C THR A 267 -12.93 5.84 12.55
N ALA A 268 -11.62 5.99 12.76
CA ALA A 268 -10.63 5.19 12.05
C ALA A 268 -10.40 3.80 12.67
N ASN A 269 -10.52 3.66 13.99
CA ASN A 269 -10.19 2.44 14.72
C ASN A 269 -11.06 2.21 15.98
N GLY A 270 -12.28 2.77 16.02
CA GLY A 270 -13.21 2.53 17.12
C GLY A 270 -13.85 1.14 17.11
N TRP A 271 -14.90 0.96 17.91
CA TRP A 271 -15.60 -0.32 18.06
C TRP A 271 -16.14 -0.89 16.74
N THR A 272 -16.78 -0.08 15.90
CA THR A 272 -17.31 -0.53 14.59
C THR A 272 -16.19 -0.98 13.67
N TRP A 273 -15.05 -0.29 13.68
CA TRP A 273 -13.87 -0.74 12.93
C TRP A 273 -13.39 -2.09 13.43
N MET A 274 -13.31 -2.27 14.75
CA MET A 274 -12.89 -3.54 15.34
C MET A 274 -13.83 -4.68 14.95
N GLU A 275 -15.14 -4.48 15.00
CA GLU A 275 -16.15 -5.46 14.57
C GLU A 275 -16.08 -5.81 13.09
N THR A 276 -15.70 -4.83 12.25
CA THR A 276 -15.62 -5.03 10.80
C THR A 276 -14.36 -5.79 10.40
N TRP A 277 -13.22 -5.46 11.01
CA TRP A 277 -11.90 -5.88 10.52
C TRP A 277 -11.23 -6.97 11.34
N ILE A 278 -11.73 -7.27 12.54
CA ILE A 278 -11.15 -8.27 13.43
C ILE A 278 -12.08 -9.47 13.54
N ARG A 279 -11.58 -10.64 13.14
CA ARG A 279 -12.27 -11.94 13.20
C ARG A 279 -11.32 -12.96 13.79
N ASP A 280 -11.83 -13.83 14.66
CA ASP A 280 -11.06 -14.93 15.26
C ASP A 280 -9.72 -14.49 15.90
N GLY A 281 -9.74 -13.33 16.58
CA GLY A 281 -8.56 -12.76 17.24
C GLY A 281 -7.51 -12.19 16.29
N ARG A 282 -7.88 -11.89 15.04
CA ARG A 282 -6.95 -11.44 13.99
C ARG A 282 -7.54 -10.29 13.18
N PHE A 283 -6.71 -9.29 12.90
CA PHE A 283 -7.01 -8.20 11.98
C PHE A 283 -6.72 -8.65 10.53
N HIS A 284 -7.73 -8.60 9.67
CA HIS A 284 -7.67 -9.09 8.28
C HIS A 284 -7.82 -7.96 7.25
N PRO A 285 -6.80 -7.09 7.10
CA PRO A 285 -6.79 -6.11 6.02
C PRO A 285 -6.63 -6.78 4.65
N GLU A 286 -6.97 -6.04 3.60
CA GLU A 286 -6.67 -6.45 2.23
C GLU A 286 -5.49 -5.66 1.71
N TYR A 287 -4.45 -6.36 1.27
CA TYR A 287 -3.29 -5.74 0.63
C TYR A 287 -3.47 -5.79 -0.88
N VAL A 288 -3.25 -4.66 -1.54
CA VAL A 288 -3.41 -4.49 -2.99
C VAL A 288 -2.05 -4.11 -3.58
N PRO A 289 -1.24 -5.10 -4.02
CA PRO A 289 -0.05 -4.86 -4.82
C PRO A 289 -0.38 -4.02 -6.07
N GLY A 290 0.58 -3.22 -6.53
CA GLY A 290 0.37 -2.30 -7.65
C GLY A 290 -0.75 -1.27 -7.46
N GLY A 291 -1.31 -1.11 -6.26
CA GLY A 291 -2.53 -0.31 -6.02
C GLY A 291 -2.37 1.20 -6.21
N VAL A 292 -1.13 1.71 -6.30
CA VAL A 292 -0.87 3.11 -6.68
C VAL A 292 0.18 3.21 -7.78
N VAL A 293 0.14 4.30 -8.54
CA VAL A 293 1.02 4.57 -9.70
C VAL A 293 2.53 4.53 -9.41
N THR A 294 2.93 4.61 -8.13
CA THR A 294 4.33 4.53 -7.72
C THR A 294 4.83 3.09 -7.53
N GLY A 295 3.95 2.08 -7.70
CA GLY A 295 4.24 0.67 -7.41
C GLY A 295 4.14 0.30 -5.93
N ARG A 296 3.80 1.24 -5.04
CA ARG A 296 3.54 0.93 -3.63
C ARG A 296 2.26 0.10 -3.51
N TRP A 297 2.22 -0.74 -2.49
CA TRP A 297 0.99 -1.42 -2.12
C TRP A 297 -0.01 -0.41 -1.57
N ALA A 298 -1.26 -0.55 -1.99
CA ALA A 298 -2.37 0.02 -1.26
C ALA A 298 -2.86 -1.01 -0.24
N ALA A 299 -3.70 -0.57 0.69
CA ALA A 299 -4.48 -1.48 1.49
C ALA A 299 -5.92 -1.01 1.54
N SER A 300 -6.81 -1.94 1.32
CA SER A 300 -8.23 -1.81 1.60
C SER A 300 -8.47 -2.28 3.04
N GLY A 301 -9.44 -1.65 3.68
CA GLY A 301 -10.01 -2.22 4.87
C GLY A 301 -9.46 -1.75 6.21
N GLY A 302 -9.70 -0.47 6.49
CA GLY A 302 -9.54 0.06 7.84
C GLY A 302 -8.15 0.57 8.20
N GLY A 303 -7.36 1.03 7.21
CA GLY A 303 -6.09 1.70 7.51
C GLY A 303 -4.95 0.76 7.91
N ALA A 304 -4.90 -0.44 7.30
CA ALA A 304 -3.88 -1.47 7.54
C ALA A 304 -2.44 -0.95 7.54
N LEU A 305 -2.15 0.00 6.66
CA LEU A 305 -0.81 0.56 6.49
C LEU A 305 -0.48 1.67 7.50
N GLN A 306 -1.46 2.09 8.32
CA GLN A 306 -1.32 3.24 9.23
C GLN A 306 -2.06 3.03 10.56
N LEU A 307 -1.72 1.98 11.30
CA LEU A 307 -2.24 1.80 12.66
C LEU A 307 -1.73 2.92 13.60
N PRO A 308 -2.62 3.70 14.26
CA PRO A 308 -2.23 4.71 15.22
C PRO A 308 -1.45 4.12 16.40
N ARG A 309 -0.44 4.85 16.89
CA ARG A 309 0.41 4.40 18.00
C ARG A 309 -0.41 4.01 19.24
N GLN A 310 -1.53 4.68 19.48
CA GLN A 310 -2.41 4.45 20.62
C GLN A 310 -2.96 3.02 20.67
N ILE A 311 -3.25 2.41 19.52
CA ILE A 311 -3.88 1.08 19.45
C ILE A 311 -2.89 -0.05 19.14
N ARG A 312 -1.64 0.27 18.79
CA ARG A 312 -0.64 -0.75 18.43
C ARG A 312 -0.39 -1.79 19.52
N SER A 313 -0.68 -1.48 20.78
CA SER A 313 -0.53 -2.44 21.88
C SER A 313 -1.60 -3.54 21.89
N ALA A 314 -2.66 -3.40 21.10
CA ALA A 314 -3.61 -4.47 20.83
C ALA A 314 -3.04 -5.53 19.87
N VAL A 315 -1.97 -5.23 19.13
CA VAL A 315 -1.25 -6.23 18.34
C VAL A 315 -0.45 -7.12 19.30
N ARG A 316 -0.89 -8.37 19.47
CA ARG A 316 -0.32 -9.31 20.45
C ARG A 316 0.03 -10.61 19.76
N ALA A 317 1.30 -11.01 19.87
CA ALA A 317 1.77 -12.28 19.32
C ALA A 317 0.96 -13.46 19.89
N ASP A 318 0.75 -14.49 19.08
CA ASP A 318 0.17 -15.75 19.53
C ASP A 318 1.02 -16.37 20.65
N ARG A 319 0.41 -17.23 21.47
CA ARG A 319 1.10 -17.92 22.56
C ARG A 319 2.32 -18.69 22.04
N GLY A 320 3.49 -18.39 22.59
CA GLY A 320 4.77 -19.01 22.21
C GLY A 320 5.46 -18.34 21.02
N TRP A 321 4.84 -17.34 20.40
CA TRP A 321 5.39 -16.57 19.29
C TRP A 321 5.92 -15.21 19.75
N ARG A 322 6.70 -14.57 18.88
CA ARG A 322 7.13 -13.17 19.04
C ARG A 322 6.96 -12.45 17.71
N LEU A 323 6.59 -11.18 17.77
CA LEU A 323 6.57 -10.31 16.60
C LEU A 323 7.98 -9.76 16.37
N VAL A 324 8.45 -9.84 15.14
CA VAL A 324 9.71 -9.25 14.69
C VAL A 324 9.36 -8.08 13.79
N VAL A 325 9.78 -6.88 14.16
CA VAL A 325 9.61 -5.67 13.36
C VAL A 325 10.94 -5.33 12.72
N ALA A 326 10.99 -5.35 11.40
CA ALA A 326 12.15 -4.95 10.62
C ALA A 326 11.76 -3.75 9.75
N ASP A 327 12.50 -2.64 9.91
CA ASP A 327 12.31 -1.43 9.13
C ASP A 327 13.64 -1.04 8.45
N ALA A 328 13.55 -0.69 7.17
CA ALA A 328 14.71 -0.29 6.38
C ALA A 328 15.06 1.17 6.68
N ALA A 329 16.07 1.37 7.51
CA ALA A 329 16.54 2.70 7.87
C ALA A 329 16.96 3.51 6.64
N GLN A 330 16.33 4.66 6.43
CA GLN A 330 16.68 5.63 5.37
C GLN A 330 16.62 5.00 3.97
N LEU A 331 15.62 4.14 3.72
CA LEU A 331 15.49 3.40 2.47
C LEU A 331 15.54 4.31 1.25
N GLU A 332 14.77 5.40 1.22
CA GLU A 332 14.67 6.29 0.05
C GLU A 332 16.03 6.92 -0.34
N PRO A 333 16.79 7.58 0.57
CA PRO A 333 18.14 8.03 0.26
C PRO A 333 19.10 6.92 -0.20
N ARG A 334 19.01 5.72 0.38
CA ARG A 334 19.86 4.58 0.00
C ARG A 334 19.53 4.08 -1.40
N VAL A 335 18.25 4.03 -1.75
CA VAL A 335 17.78 3.72 -3.11
C VAL A 335 18.28 4.77 -4.09
N LEU A 336 18.23 6.07 -3.74
CA LEU A 336 18.79 7.13 -4.57
C LEU A 336 20.30 6.95 -4.79
N ALA A 337 21.06 6.67 -3.74
CA ALA A 337 22.50 6.43 -3.85
C ALA A 337 22.81 5.26 -4.81
N ALA A 338 22.01 4.19 -4.75
CA ALA A 338 22.14 3.05 -5.66
C ALA A 338 21.76 3.40 -7.11
N LEU A 339 20.61 4.06 -7.32
CA LEU A 339 20.12 4.44 -8.67
C LEU A 339 21.05 5.44 -9.37
N ALA A 340 21.59 6.39 -8.62
CA ALA A 340 22.55 7.36 -9.14
C ALA A 340 23.98 6.81 -9.23
N GLU A 341 24.23 5.65 -8.63
CA GLU A 341 25.55 5.07 -8.38
C GLU A 341 26.50 6.07 -7.69
N ASP A 342 25.97 6.83 -6.73
CA ASP A 342 26.74 7.81 -5.96
C ASP A 342 27.47 7.09 -4.81
N ARG A 343 28.71 6.68 -5.07
CA ARG A 343 29.51 5.91 -4.10
C ARG A 343 29.79 6.70 -2.83
N ALA A 344 30.00 8.02 -2.92
CA ALA A 344 30.23 8.86 -1.75
C ALA A 344 29.00 8.87 -0.83
N MET A 345 27.79 8.96 -1.40
CA MET A 345 26.55 8.87 -0.65
C MET A 345 26.33 7.46 -0.07
N ALA A 346 26.64 6.42 -0.83
CA ALA A 346 26.53 5.03 -0.38
C ALA A 346 27.48 4.72 0.79
N ASP A 347 28.72 5.22 0.72
CA ASP A 347 29.73 5.05 1.77
C ASP A 347 29.38 5.84 3.03
N ALA A 348 28.78 7.02 2.91
CA ALA A 348 28.30 7.80 4.06
C ALA A 348 27.24 7.06 4.90
N GLY A 349 26.46 6.15 4.31
CA GLY A 349 25.47 5.33 5.03
C GLY A 349 25.92 3.89 5.30
N ARG A 350 27.15 3.49 4.96
CA ARG A 350 27.59 2.10 5.04
C ARG A 350 27.75 1.64 6.49
N GLY A 351 26.86 0.77 6.94
CA GLY A 351 26.89 0.23 8.31
C GLY A 351 26.51 1.23 9.40
N THR A 352 26.03 2.42 9.01
CA THR A 352 25.78 3.56 9.90
C THR A 352 24.50 4.30 9.48
N ASP A 353 24.11 5.29 10.29
CA ASP A 353 23.07 6.25 9.94
C ASP A 353 23.60 7.21 8.85
N LEU A 354 22.96 7.22 7.67
CA LEU A 354 23.36 8.07 6.55
C LEU A 354 23.35 9.56 6.89
N TYR A 355 22.34 10.04 7.62
CA TYR A 355 22.27 11.44 8.04
C TYR A 355 23.39 11.79 9.02
N GLN A 356 23.79 10.86 9.88
CA GLN A 356 24.97 11.06 10.72
C GLN A 356 26.25 11.06 9.88
N GLY A 357 26.38 10.18 8.89
CA GLY A 357 27.51 10.19 7.96
C GLY A 357 27.65 11.51 7.19
N LEU A 358 26.54 12.19 6.88
CA LEU A 358 26.57 13.55 6.31
C LEU A 358 27.16 14.59 7.27
N VAL A 359 26.88 14.46 8.57
CA VAL A 359 27.43 15.33 9.61
C VAL A 359 28.91 15.05 9.80
N ASP A 360 29.29 13.77 9.91
CA ASP A 360 30.67 13.34 10.11
C ASP A 360 31.57 13.73 8.92
N ALA A 361 31.00 13.75 7.71
CA ALA A 361 31.67 14.25 6.50
C ALA A 361 31.70 15.79 6.38
N GLY A 362 31.14 16.52 7.36
CA GLY A 362 31.11 17.99 7.37
C GLY A 362 30.19 18.62 6.33
N VAL A 363 29.25 17.86 5.76
CA VAL A 363 28.31 18.35 4.74
C VAL A 363 27.24 19.24 5.37
N VAL A 364 26.77 18.87 6.56
CA VAL A 364 25.79 19.63 7.35
C VAL A 364 26.15 19.64 8.83
N ASP A 365 25.59 20.59 9.57
CA ASP A 365 25.97 20.83 10.97
C ASP A 365 25.26 19.89 11.96
N THR A 366 24.07 19.37 11.60
CA THR A 366 23.28 18.49 12.47
C THR A 366 22.56 17.39 11.68
N ARG A 367 22.25 16.28 12.35
CA ARG A 367 21.45 15.19 11.77
C ARG A 367 20.06 15.65 11.32
N ALA A 368 19.46 16.62 12.03
CA ALA A 368 18.18 17.20 11.64
C ALA A 368 18.30 17.96 10.31
N HIS A 369 19.34 18.79 10.18
CA HIS A 369 19.66 19.48 8.94
C HIS A 369 19.95 18.49 7.79
N ALA A 370 20.68 17.40 8.04
CA ALA A 370 20.92 16.35 7.05
C ALA A 370 19.61 15.75 6.52
N LYS A 371 18.68 15.42 7.43
CA LYS A 371 17.38 14.85 7.06
C LYS A 371 16.55 15.83 6.23
N VAL A 372 16.42 17.07 6.70
CA VAL A 372 15.67 18.13 6.01
C VAL A 372 16.24 18.38 4.63
N ALA A 373 17.56 18.57 4.53
CA ALA A 373 18.22 18.84 3.26
C ALA A 373 18.09 17.67 2.27
N MET A 374 18.29 16.43 2.72
CA MET A 374 18.20 15.25 1.86
C MET A 374 16.76 15.06 1.34
N LEU A 375 15.76 15.14 2.22
CA LEU A 375 14.36 15.04 1.79
C LEU A 375 13.96 16.21 0.88
N GLY A 376 14.43 17.42 1.17
CA GLY A 376 14.23 18.57 0.31
C GLY A 376 14.84 18.39 -1.08
N ALA A 377 16.03 17.80 -1.18
CA ALA A 377 16.70 17.49 -2.44
C ALA A 377 15.92 16.46 -3.26
N MET A 378 15.43 15.40 -2.60
CA MET A 378 14.69 14.32 -3.25
C MET A 378 13.31 14.75 -3.74
N TYR A 379 12.62 15.61 -2.97
CA TYR A 379 11.24 16.00 -3.24
C TYR A 379 11.09 17.41 -3.85
N GLY A 380 12.21 18.07 -4.16
CA GLY A 380 12.21 19.38 -4.83
C GLY A 380 11.79 20.56 -3.96
N ALA A 381 11.96 20.47 -2.62
CA ALA A 381 11.76 21.61 -1.75
C ALA A 381 12.95 22.58 -1.87
N THR A 382 12.75 23.67 -2.64
CA THR A 382 13.80 24.66 -2.96
C THR A 382 13.79 25.90 -2.06
N SER A 383 12.82 26.02 -1.16
CA SER A 383 12.67 27.16 -0.24
C SER A 383 13.05 26.80 1.20
N GLY A 384 13.25 27.83 2.02
CA GLY A 384 13.56 27.69 3.45
C GLY A 384 14.91 27.01 3.72
N GLU A 385 14.98 26.27 4.82
CA GLU A 385 16.21 25.63 5.30
C GLU A 385 16.77 24.58 4.32
N SER A 386 15.89 23.86 3.61
CA SER A 386 16.29 22.90 2.57
C SER A 386 17.04 23.57 1.41
N GLY A 387 16.57 24.74 0.97
CA GLY A 387 17.21 25.52 -0.08
C GLY A 387 18.61 26.01 0.31
N ARG A 388 18.80 26.44 1.58
CA ARG A 388 20.10 26.90 2.10
C ARG A 388 21.16 25.78 2.10
N LEU A 389 20.75 24.54 2.36
CA LEU A 389 21.65 23.39 2.48
C LEU A 389 21.91 22.70 1.14
N MET A 390 21.12 22.99 0.11
CA MET A 390 21.22 22.36 -1.21
C MET A 390 22.61 22.46 -1.87
N PRO A 391 23.28 23.62 -1.90
CA PRO A 391 24.60 23.73 -2.55
C PRO A 391 25.66 22.83 -1.92
N ARG A 392 25.56 22.57 -0.60
CA ARG A 392 26.47 21.66 0.11
C ARG A 392 26.22 20.21 -0.31
N LEU A 393 24.94 19.80 -0.42
CA LEU A 393 24.56 18.47 -0.90
C LEU A 393 24.96 18.23 -2.35
N VAL A 394 24.75 19.20 -3.25
CA VAL A 394 25.15 19.10 -4.66
C VAL A 394 26.66 18.89 -4.81
N ARG A 395 27.46 19.56 -3.96
CA ARG A 395 28.91 19.37 -3.95
C ARG A 395 29.32 18.00 -3.40
N ALA A 396 28.65 17.53 -2.34
CA ALA A 396 28.99 16.27 -1.70
C ALA A 396 28.54 15.04 -2.52
N TYR A 397 27.36 15.10 -3.15
CA TYR A 397 26.70 13.97 -3.82
C TYR A 397 26.16 14.37 -5.20
N PRO A 398 27.04 14.79 -6.14
CA PRO A 398 26.63 15.35 -7.42
C PRO A 398 25.89 14.36 -8.31
N ARG A 399 26.15 13.05 -8.19
CA ARG A 399 25.46 12.05 -9.00
C ARG A 399 24.03 11.87 -8.50
N ALA A 400 23.84 11.78 -7.18
CA ALA A 400 22.53 11.67 -6.55
C ALA A 400 21.64 12.88 -6.84
N THR A 401 22.13 14.10 -6.59
CA THR A 401 21.35 15.32 -6.86
C THR A 401 21.07 15.48 -8.35
N GLY A 402 22.09 15.26 -9.20
CA GLY A 402 21.94 15.34 -10.65
C GLY A 402 20.96 14.31 -11.21
N TYR A 403 20.84 13.13 -10.59
CA TYR A 403 19.86 12.11 -10.97
C TYR A 403 18.43 12.61 -10.75
N VAL A 404 18.12 13.17 -9.57
CA VAL A 404 16.79 13.72 -9.25
C VAL A 404 16.46 14.89 -10.18
N GLU A 405 17.41 15.80 -10.44
CA GLU A 405 17.19 16.92 -11.34
C GLU A 405 16.91 16.50 -12.80
N ARG A 406 17.60 15.46 -13.29
CA ARG A 406 17.34 14.91 -14.63
C ARG A 406 15.95 14.28 -14.69
N ALA A 407 15.56 13.53 -13.66
CA ALA A 407 14.22 12.96 -13.56
C ALA A 407 13.13 14.06 -13.54
N ALA A 408 13.34 15.13 -12.76
CA ALA A 408 12.41 16.26 -12.70
C ALA A 408 12.33 17.03 -14.03
N ARG A 409 13.43 17.11 -14.79
CA ARG A 409 13.42 17.70 -16.14
C ARG A 409 12.67 16.82 -17.14
N ALA A 410 12.93 15.52 -17.14
CA ALA A 410 12.21 14.56 -17.99
C ALA A 410 10.71 14.59 -17.71
N GLY A 411 10.29 14.60 -16.44
CA GLY A 411 8.87 14.69 -16.07
C GLY A 411 8.18 15.98 -16.54
N ARG A 412 8.91 17.11 -16.60
CA ARG A 412 8.38 18.39 -17.11
C ARG A 412 8.28 18.45 -18.64
N ALA A 413 9.14 17.72 -19.35
CA ALA A 413 9.14 17.68 -20.80
C ALA A 413 7.95 16.87 -21.37
N GLY A 414 7.30 16.03 -20.55
CA GLY A 414 6.25 15.11 -21.00
C GLY A 414 6.82 13.87 -21.70
N PRO A 415 5.98 12.87 -22.02
CA PRO A 415 6.40 11.74 -22.85
C PRO A 415 6.74 12.26 -24.25
N SER A 416 7.95 11.96 -24.73
CA SER A 416 8.38 12.18 -26.11
C SER A 416 7.84 11.13 -27.05
#